data_AF-A0A7F8QCM4-F1
#
_entry.id   AF-A0A7F8QCM4-F1
#
_cell.length_a   1.000
_cell.length_b   1.000
_cell.length_c   1.000
_cell.angle_alpha   90.00
_cell.angle_beta   90.00
_cell.angle_gamma   90.00
#
_symmetry.space_group_name_H-M   'P 1'
#
loop_
_entity.id
_entity.type
_entity.pdbx_description
1 polymer ?
#
loop_
_entity_poly.entity_id
_entity_poly.type
_entity_poly.pdbx_seq_one_letter_code
_entity_poly.pdbx_strand_id
1 'polypeptide(L)'
;MNLPQSTAAPAPSNPHLAAVLQNKFGLSLLLVVLSRGEDLQSSDPATESTQNNQWTEVMFMATRELLRIPQAALAKPISIPTNLVSLFSRYVDRQKLNLLETKLQLVQGTR
;
A
#
# COMPACT_ATOMS: atom_id res chain seq x y z
N MET A 1 41.35 -8.00 -0.05
CA MET A 1 40.78 -7.02 -0.99
C MET A 1 39.31 -6.85 -0.64
N ASN A 2 38.93 -5.77 0.04
CA ASN A 2 37.54 -5.53 0.47
C ASN A 2 36.75 -4.92 -0.69
N LEU A 3 35.69 -5.61 -1.15
CA LEU A 3 34.74 -5.09 -2.12
C LEU A 3 33.90 -3.98 -1.45
N PRO A 4 33.68 -2.81 -2.08
CA PRO A 4 32.75 -1.83 -1.55
C PRO A 4 31.33 -2.40 -1.61
N GLN A 5 30.68 -2.49 -0.45
CA GLN A 5 29.25 -2.73 -0.34
C GLN A 5 28.51 -1.64 -1.11
N SER A 6 27.96 -1.98 -2.27
CA SER A 6 27.00 -1.14 -2.98
C SER A 6 25.76 -1.00 -2.09
N THR A 7 25.75 0.05 -1.28
CA THR A 7 24.57 0.49 -0.55
C THR A 7 23.59 0.96 -1.62
N ALA A 8 22.65 0.10 -2.01
CA ALA A 8 21.62 0.46 -2.96
C ALA A 8 20.93 1.73 -2.45
N ALA A 9 21.02 2.81 -3.24
CA ALA A 9 20.34 4.06 -2.93
C ALA A 9 18.84 3.76 -2.69
N PRO A 10 18.20 4.37 -1.68
CA PRO A 10 16.78 4.19 -1.47
C PRO A 10 16.04 4.54 -2.76
N ALA A 11 15.18 3.64 -3.22
CA ALA A 11 14.42 3.83 -4.46
C ALA A 11 13.73 5.21 -4.45
N PRO A 12 13.69 5.91 -5.59
CA PRO A 12 13.19 7.28 -5.66
C PRO A 12 11.74 7.35 -5.15
N SER A 13 11.47 8.34 -4.31
CA SER A 13 10.13 8.64 -3.81
C SER A 13 9.21 9.05 -4.96
N ASN A 14 7.94 8.64 -4.93
CA ASN A 14 6.95 9.11 -5.91
C ASN A 14 6.27 10.39 -5.38
N PRO A 15 6.63 11.59 -5.88
CA PRO A 15 6.13 12.85 -5.33
C PRO A 15 4.62 13.03 -5.54
N HIS A 16 4.05 12.48 -6.63
CA HIS A 16 2.61 12.53 -6.88
C HIS A 16 1.84 11.73 -5.85
N LEU A 17 2.30 10.50 -5.56
CA LEU A 17 1.67 9.66 -4.55
C LEU A 17 1.83 10.27 -3.15
N ALA A 18 2.99 10.85 -2.83
CA ALA A 18 3.18 11.58 -1.57
C ALA A 18 2.16 12.72 -1.40
N ALA A 19 1.91 13.52 -2.44
CA ALA A 19 0.90 14.58 -2.41
C ALA A 19 -0.53 14.03 -2.22
N VAL A 20 -0.84 12.89 -2.85
CA VAL A 20 -2.13 12.19 -2.67
C VAL A 20 -2.31 11.73 -1.22
N LEU A 21 -1.28 11.15 -0.60
CA LEU A 21 -1.33 10.67 0.79
C LEU A 21 -1.46 11.80 1.83
N GLN A 22 -1.01 13.01 1.50
CA GLN A 22 -1.18 14.23 2.31
C GLN A 22 -2.54 14.91 2.08
N ASN A 23 -3.32 14.47 1.09
CA ASN A 23 -4.62 15.01 0.78
C ASN A 23 -5.74 14.10 1.32
N LYS A 24 -6.69 14.66 2.07
CA LYS A 24 -7.82 13.89 2.64
C LYS A 24 -8.62 13.15 1.58
N PHE A 25 -8.99 13.82 0.50
CA PHE A 25 -9.76 13.20 -0.59
C PHE A 25 -8.89 12.19 -1.34
N GLY A 26 -7.66 12.57 -1.69
CA GLY A 26 -6.71 11.71 -2.41
C GLY A 26 -6.43 10.40 -1.69
N LEU A 27 -6.10 10.45 -0.39
CA LEU A 27 -5.90 9.26 0.43
C LEU A 27 -7.18 8.41 0.50
N SER A 28 -8.34 9.03 0.75
CA SER A 28 -9.60 8.27 0.85
C SER A 28 -9.93 7.55 -0.46
N LEU A 29 -9.76 8.23 -1.59
CA LEU A 29 -9.95 7.65 -2.92
C LEU A 29 -8.97 6.50 -3.17
N LEU A 30 -7.70 6.69 -2.83
CA LEU A 30 -6.69 5.64 -2.95
C LEU A 30 -7.10 4.39 -2.17
N LEU A 31 -7.49 4.54 -0.90
CA LEU A 31 -7.91 3.40 -0.07
C LEU A 31 -9.12 2.67 -0.66
N VAL A 32 -10.11 3.38 -1.20
CA VAL A 32 -11.28 2.77 -1.88
C VAL A 32 -10.88 2.03 -3.16
N VAL A 33 -9.99 2.61 -3.97
CA VAL A 33 -9.49 1.97 -5.19
C VAL A 33 -8.72 0.69 -4.86
N LEU A 34 -7.85 0.73 -3.84
CA LEU A 34 -7.11 -0.45 -3.36
C LEU A 34 -8.07 -1.55 -2.87
N SER A 35 -9.06 -1.16 -2.08
CA SER A 35 -10.11 -2.07 -1.58
C SER A 35 -10.88 -2.74 -2.72
N ARG A 36 -11.26 -1.97 -3.76
CA ARG A 36 -11.94 -2.54 -4.92
C ARG A 36 -11.04 -3.48 -5.72
N GLY A 37 -9.75 -3.15 -5.83
CA GLY A 37 -8.77 -4.03 -6.46
C GLY A 37 -8.64 -5.37 -5.73
N GLU A 38 -8.63 -5.38 -4.39
CA GLU A 38 -8.66 -6.61 -3.58
C GLU A 38 -9.90 -7.46 -3.89
N ASP A 39 -11.09 -6.85 -4.00
CA ASP A 39 -12.32 -7.59 -4.29
C ASP A 39 -12.29 -8.24 -5.67
N LEU A 40 -11.77 -7.53 -6.68
CA LEU A 40 -11.62 -8.05 -8.04
C LEU A 40 -10.63 -9.21 -8.09
N GLN A 41 -9.48 -9.06 -7.44
CA GLN A 41 -8.44 -10.11 -7.36
C GLN A 41 -8.91 -11.33 -6.57
N SER A 42 -9.78 -11.14 -5.58
CA SER A 42 -10.31 -12.24 -4.76
C SER A 42 -11.46 -12.98 -5.45
N SER A 43 -12.17 -12.32 -6.38
CA SER A 43 -13.33 -12.91 -7.07
C SER A 43 -12.94 -13.70 -8.32
N ASP A 44 -11.85 -13.34 -9.00
CA ASP A 44 -11.42 -13.99 -10.24
C ASP A 44 -9.90 -14.19 -10.29
N PRO A 45 -9.38 -15.26 -9.66
CA PRO A 45 -7.95 -15.57 -9.67
C PRO A 45 -7.44 -16.03 -11.06
N ALA A 46 -8.33 -16.20 -12.05
CA ALA A 46 -8.00 -16.67 -13.39
C ALA A 46 -7.73 -15.52 -14.38
N THR A 47 -7.81 -14.26 -13.95
CA THR A 47 -7.48 -13.10 -14.78
C THR A 47 -5.98 -13.06 -15.10
N GLU A 48 -5.64 -13.65 -16.25
CA GLU A 48 -4.52 -13.40 -17.17
C GLU A 48 -3.25 -12.84 -16.50
N SER A 49 -2.22 -13.68 -16.41
CA SER A 49 -0.90 -13.47 -15.78
C SER A 49 -0.25 -12.09 -15.95
N THR A 50 -0.58 -11.35 -17.01
CA THR A 50 -0.04 -10.01 -17.27
C THR A 50 -0.72 -8.92 -16.44
N GLN A 51 -2.04 -8.99 -16.24
CA GLN A 51 -2.78 -8.00 -15.44
C GLN A 51 -2.47 -8.17 -13.95
N ASN A 52 -2.31 -9.42 -13.49
CA ASN A 52 -1.88 -9.72 -12.13
C ASN A 52 -0.48 -9.16 -11.82
N ASN A 53 0.44 -9.22 -12.80
CA ASN A 53 1.77 -8.62 -12.66
C ASN A 53 1.72 -7.09 -12.50
N GLN A 54 0.90 -6.39 -13.30
CA GLN A 54 0.75 -4.94 -13.19
C GLN A 54 0.13 -4.53 -11.85
N TRP A 55 -0.89 -5.26 -11.39
CA TRP A 55 -1.48 -5.02 -10.07
C TRP A 55 -0.45 -5.19 -8.95
N THR A 56 0.33 -6.27 -9.01
CA THR A 56 1.38 -6.56 -8.03
C THR A 56 2.44 -5.46 -7.98
N GLU A 57 2.87 -4.94 -9.14
CA GLU A 57 3.82 -3.83 -9.22
C GLU A 57 3.26 -2.54 -8.59
N VAL A 58 2.01 -2.19 -8.92
CA VAL A 58 1.33 -1.03 -8.33
C VAL A 58 1.18 -1.19 -6.82
N MET A 59 0.88 -2.40 -6.34
CA MET A 59 0.78 -2.70 -4.91
C MET A 59 2.12 -2.56 -4.19
N PHE A 60 3.23 -3.00 -4.78
CA PHE A 60 4.57 -2.76 -4.23
C PHE A 60 4.91 -1.27 -4.19
N MET A 61 4.55 -0.50 -5.21
CA MET A 61 4.74 0.95 -5.20
C MET A 61 3.90 1.63 -4.11
N ALA A 62 2.62 1.26 -3.99
CA ALA A 62 1.69 1.84 -3.03
C ALA A 62 2.11 1.54 -1.58
N THR A 63 2.38 0.28 -1.26
CA THR A 63 2.82 -0.15 0.09
C THR A 63 4.15 0.47 0.48
N ARG A 64 5.11 0.55 -0.45
CA ARG A 64 6.40 1.22 -0.22
C ARG A 64 6.20 2.69 0.12
N GLU A 65 5.39 3.42 -0.63
CA GLU A 65 5.16 4.85 -0.38
C GLU A 65 4.37 5.08 0.92
N LEU A 66 3.37 4.24 1.21
CA LEU A 66 2.63 4.25 2.47
C LEU A 66 3.53 3.97 3.68
N LEU A 67 4.52 3.08 3.55
CA LEU A 67 5.50 2.83 4.61
C LEU A 67 6.47 4.00 4.77
N ARG A 68 6.89 4.60 3.66
CA ARG A 68 7.89 5.69 3.61
C ARG A 68 7.38 7.01 4.18
N ILE A 69 6.13 7.40 3.90
CA ILE A 69 5.62 8.71 4.32
C ILE A 69 5.55 8.82 5.86
N PRO A 70 5.99 9.93 6.48
CA PRO A 70 5.83 10.11 7.93
C PRO A 70 4.35 10.10 8.33
N GLN A 71 4.01 9.48 9.47
CA GLN A 71 2.62 9.42 9.94
C GLN A 71 2.00 10.83 10.13
N ALA A 72 2.79 11.81 10.58
CA ALA A 72 2.34 13.18 10.76
C ALA A 72 1.98 13.90 9.44
N ALA A 73 2.51 13.43 8.30
CA ALA A 73 2.18 13.96 6.99
C ALA A 73 0.95 13.26 6.37
N LEU A 74 0.57 12.09 6.88
CA LEU A 74 -0.53 11.32 6.32
C LEU A 74 -1.88 11.98 6.68
N ALA A 75 -2.70 12.24 5.67
CA ALA A 75 -4.02 12.82 5.90
C ALA A 75 -4.93 11.86 6.68
N LYS A 76 -5.93 12.39 7.39
CA LYS A 76 -6.97 11.55 7.99
C LYS A 76 -8.02 11.18 6.92
N PRO A 77 -8.15 9.89 6.52
CA PRO A 77 -9.12 9.46 5.52
C PRO A 77 -10.56 9.65 6.01
N ILE A 78 -11.50 9.74 5.07
CA ILE A 78 -12.94 9.89 5.33
C ILE A 78 -13.53 8.55 5.79
N SER A 79 -13.13 7.47 5.14
CA SER A 79 -13.49 6.09 5.47
C SER A 79 -12.29 5.18 5.24
N ILE A 80 -12.26 4.06 5.97
CA ILE A 80 -11.21 3.05 5.88
C ILE A 80 -11.89 1.73 5.54
N PRO A 81 -11.68 1.17 4.34
CA PRO A 81 -12.20 -0.13 3.99
C PRO A 81 -11.62 -1.25 4.86
N THR A 82 -12.44 -2.24 5.21
CA THR A 82 -12.10 -3.32 6.16
C THR A 82 -11.26 -4.44 5.55
N ASN A 83 -11.22 -4.54 4.21
CA ASN A 83 -10.45 -5.57 3.49
C ASN A 83 -8.98 -5.17 3.24
N LEU A 84 -8.55 -3.96 3.64
CA LEU A 84 -7.19 -3.48 3.39
C LEU A 84 -6.11 -4.28 4.12
N VAL A 85 -6.43 -4.87 5.28
CA VAL A 85 -5.47 -5.71 5.99
C VAL A 85 -5.21 -7.01 5.22
N SER A 86 -6.27 -7.64 4.70
CA SER A 86 -6.15 -8.79 3.80
C SER A 86 -5.27 -8.44 2.60
N LEU A 87 -5.55 -7.30 1.96
CA LEU A 87 -4.78 -6.82 0.82
C LEU A 87 -3.29 -6.68 1.15
N PHE A 88 -2.94 -5.89 2.17
CA PHE A 88 -1.54 -5.61 2.49
C PHE A 88 -0.78 -6.86 2.95
N SER A 89 -1.44 -7.81 3.62
CA SER A 89 -0.81 -9.05 4.07
C SER A 89 -0.20 -9.89 2.92
N ARG A 90 -0.66 -9.69 1.68
CA ARG A 90 -0.13 -10.37 0.49
C ARG A 90 1.17 -9.75 -0.04
N TYR A 91 1.48 -8.50 0.33
CA TYR A 91 2.60 -7.73 -0.25
C TYR A 91 3.65 -7.30 0.76
N VAL A 92 3.36 -7.35 2.06
CA VAL A 92 4.29 -6.94 3.11
C VAL A 92 4.41 -7.99 4.21
N ASP A 93 5.56 -8.01 4.89
CA ASP A 93 5.77 -8.82 6.08
C ASP A 93 4.92 -8.33 7.27
N ARG A 94 4.78 -9.17 8.30
CA ARG A 94 3.96 -8.89 9.48
C ARG A 94 4.37 -7.62 10.24
N GLN A 95 5.66 -7.28 10.27
CA GLN A 95 6.13 -6.08 10.97
C GLN A 95 5.70 -4.81 10.22
N LYS A 96 5.86 -4.81 8.89
CA LYS A 96 5.37 -3.72 8.02
C LYS A 96 3.84 -3.63 8.02
N LEU A 97 3.14 -4.77 8.10
CA LEU A 97 1.68 -4.80 8.19
C LEU A 97 1.20 -4.09 9.46
N ASN A 98 1.75 -4.43 10.64
CA ASN A 98 1.40 -3.76 11.90
C ASN A 98 1.66 -2.24 11.85
N LEU A 99 2.73 -1.83 11.17
CA LEU A 99 3.03 -0.41 10.97
C LEU A 99 1.96 0.27 10.11
N LEU A 100 1.53 -0.36 9.02
CA LEU A 100 0.45 0.15 8.17
C LEU A 100 -0.89 0.21 8.92
N GLU A 101 -1.22 -0.83 9.68
CA GLU A 101 -2.41 -0.86 10.54
C GLU A 101 -2.43 0.33 11.51
N THR A 102 -1.32 0.59 12.18
CA THR A 102 -1.19 1.72 13.11
C THR A 102 -1.28 3.07 12.39
N LYS A 103 -0.57 3.23 11.27
CA LYS A 103 -0.51 4.50 10.53
C LYS A 103 -1.83 4.90 9.90
N LEU A 104 -2.54 3.93 9.33
CA LEU A 104 -3.80 4.14 8.63
C LEU A 104 -5.02 3.90 9.51
N GLN A 105 -4.84 3.45 10.77
CA GLN A 105 -5.92 3.03 11.68
C GLN A 105 -6.81 1.96 11.05
N LEU A 106 -6.20 0.97 10.40
CA LEU A 106 -6.93 -0.09 9.70
C LEU A 106 -7.72 -0.91 10.72
N VAL A 107 -9.02 -1.08 10.44
CA VAL A 107 -9.90 -1.96 11.18
C VAL A 107 -10.01 -3.28 10.43
N GLN A 108 -9.69 -4.39 11.10
CA GLN A 108 -10.10 -5.69 10.58
C GLN A 108 -11.62 -5.77 10.68
N GLY A 109 -12.29 -6.08 9.57
CA GLY A 109 -13.72 -6.36 9.59
C GLY A 109 -13.97 -7.53 10.55
N THR A 110 -14.51 -7.24 11.73
CA THR A 110 -15.06 -8.25 12.63
C THR A 110 -16.17 -8.96 11.86
N ARG A 111 -15.90 -10.19 11.43
CA ARG A 111 -16.94 -11.14 11.02
C ARG A 111 -17.88 -11.41 12.17
#